data_AF-A0A7X5DF32-F1
#
_entry.id   AF-A0A7X5DF32-F1
#
_cell.length_a   1.000
_cell.length_b   1.000
_cell.length_c   1.000
_cell.angle_alpha   90.00
_cell.angle_beta   90.00
_cell.angle_gamma   90.00
#
_symmetry.space_group_name_H-M   'P 1'
#
loop_
_entity.id
_entity.type
_entity.pdbx_description
1 polymer ?
#
loop_
_entity_poly.entity_id
_entity_poly.type
_entity_poly.pdbx_seq_one_letter_code
_entity_poly.pdbx_strand_id
1 'polypeptide(L)'
;FQGMRCEVCYRACPLIDEAIRIDYRPREGDDIHAVFAPQVNAEVCPGCGLCEQRCPVSDPAPAIVVVPAGADADDYGARRNGHVIGGPGAVRP
;
A
#
# COMPACT_ATOMS: atom_id res chain seq x y z
N PHE A 1 -11.98 -5.90 6.47
CA PHE A 1 -12.47 -5.09 5.34
C PHE A 1 -12.45 -5.93 4.06
N GLN A 2 -13.51 -5.94 3.24
CA GLN A 2 -13.60 -6.78 2.02
C GLN A 2 -13.12 -6.10 0.72
N GLY A 3 -12.45 -4.94 0.81
CA GLY A 3 -11.33 -4.54 -0.06
C GLY A 3 -11.48 -4.64 -1.59
N MET A 4 -12.65 -4.36 -2.17
CA MET A 4 -12.79 -4.43 -3.63
C MET A 4 -12.18 -3.20 -4.33
N ARG A 5 -12.22 -2.02 -3.71
CA ARG A 5 -11.69 -0.77 -4.27
C ARG A 5 -10.57 -0.20 -3.40
N CYS A 6 -9.33 -0.64 -3.62
CA CYS A 6 -8.15 -0.07 -2.95
C CYS A 6 -7.54 1.11 -3.73
N GLU A 7 -8.37 1.83 -4.49
CA GLU A 7 -7.95 2.96 -5.34
C GLU A 7 -7.66 4.26 -4.56
N VAL A 8 -7.91 4.30 -3.25
CA VAL A 8 -7.69 5.53 -2.46
C VAL A 8 -6.22 5.93 -2.40
N CYS A 9 -5.31 4.95 -2.26
CA CYS A 9 -3.87 5.21 -2.23
C CYS A 9 -3.37 5.72 -3.58
N TYR A 10 -3.91 5.16 -4.67
CA TYR A 10 -3.65 5.63 -6.04
C TYR A 10 -4.09 7.09 -6.21
N ARG A 11 -5.33 7.42 -5.86
CA ARG A 11 -5.86 8.79 -5.92
C ARG A 11 -5.17 9.77 -4.95
N ALA A 12 -4.47 9.25 -3.95
CA ALA A 12 -3.75 10.05 -2.97
C ALA A 12 -2.36 10.48 -3.42
N CYS A 13 -1.74 9.72 -4.31
CA CYS A 13 -0.37 9.94 -4.72
C CYS A 13 -0.28 11.19 -5.61
N PRO A 14 0.74 12.05 -5.43
CA PRO A 14 0.97 13.18 -6.32
C PRO A 14 1.56 12.77 -7.68
N LEU A 15 2.11 11.55 -7.78
CA LEU A 15 2.75 10.99 -8.97
C LEU A 15 1.97 9.77 -9.47
N ILE A 16 0.69 10.00 -9.82
CA ILE A 16 -0.21 8.99 -10.36
C ILE A 16 0.36 8.43 -11.67
N ASP A 17 0.23 7.12 -11.87
CA ASP A 17 0.72 6.33 -13.01
C ASP A 17 2.25 6.28 -13.18
N GLU A 18 3.00 7.07 -12.41
CA GLU A 18 4.46 7.07 -12.35
C GLU A 18 4.98 6.29 -11.14
N ALA A 19 4.66 6.79 -9.93
CA ALA A 19 5.04 6.16 -8.67
C ALA A 19 4.02 5.13 -8.20
N ILE A 20 2.73 5.28 -8.54
CA ILE A 20 1.69 4.32 -8.17
C ILE A 20 0.74 4.04 -9.33
N ARG A 21 0.40 2.77 -9.55
CA ARG A 21 -0.51 2.30 -10.61
C ARG A 21 -1.60 1.43 -10.02
N ILE A 22 -2.70 1.21 -10.74
CA ILE A 22 -3.72 0.22 -10.37
C ILE A 22 -3.52 -1.05 -11.19
N ASP A 23 -3.34 -2.17 -10.50
CA ASP A 23 -3.49 -3.51 -11.03
C ASP A 23 -4.96 -3.93 -10.94
N TYR A 24 -5.58 -4.11 -12.10
CA TYR A 24 -6.97 -4.53 -12.25
C TYR A 24 -7.01 -6.04 -12.46
N ARG A 25 -7.54 -6.76 -11.48
CA ARG A 25 -7.69 -8.23 -11.58
C ARG A 25 -9.07 -8.69 -11.12
N PRO A 26 -9.65 -9.76 -11.70
CA PRO A 26 -10.84 -10.38 -11.16
C PRO A 26 -10.61 -10.84 -9.71
N ARG A 27 -11.64 -10.82 -8.89
CA ARG A 27 -11.57 -11.41 -7.55
C ARG A 27 -11.57 -12.92 -7.67
N GLU A 28 -10.71 -13.59 -6.90
CA GLU A 28 -10.69 -15.05 -6.87
C GLU A 28 -12.02 -15.60 -6.34
N GLY A 29 -12.66 -16.47 -7.13
CA GLY A 29 -13.96 -17.06 -6.83
C GLY A 29 -15.18 -16.17 -7.14
N ASP A 30 -14.97 -15.02 -7.79
CA ASP A 30 -16.04 -14.09 -8.15
C ASP A 30 -15.71 -13.34 -9.45
N ASP A 31 -16.31 -13.78 -10.56
CA ASP A 31 -16.05 -13.26 -11.92
C ASP A 31 -16.77 -11.93 -12.21
N ILE A 32 -17.61 -11.42 -11.29
CA ILE A 32 -18.35 -10.16 -11.49
C ILE A 32 -17.69 -8.97 -10.79
N HIS A 33 -16.80 -9.22 -9.82
CA HIS A 33 -16.10 -8.17 -9.08
C HIS A 33 -14.61 -8.10 -9.45
N ALA A 34 -14.14 -6.88 -9.73
CA ALA A 34 -12.72 -6.60 -9.92
C ALA A 34 -12.08 -6.06 -8.62
N VAL A 35 -10.83 -6.42 -8.40
CA VAL A 35 -9.93 -5.88 -7.37
C VAL A 35 -9.07 -4.80 -8.01
N PHE A 36 -8.99 -3.67 -7.33
CA PHE A 36 -8.21 -2.49 -7.73
C PHE A 36 -7.00 -2.40 -6.81
N ALA A 37 -5.94 -3.15 -7.08
CA ALA A 37 -4.78 -3.24 -6.21
C ALA A 37 -3.75 -2.15 -6.57
N PRO A 38 -3.43 -1.21 -5.67
CA PRO A 38 -2.38 -0.23 -5.92
C PRO A 38 -1.00 -0.91 -5.93
N GLN A 39 -0.21 -0.65 -6.96
CA GLN A 39 1.17 -1.12 -7.10
C GLN A 39 2.11 0.07 -7.11
N VAL A 40 3.12 0.06 -6.24
CA VAL A 40 4.09 1.16 -6.14
C VAL A 40 5.38 0.83 -6.89
N ASN A 41 5.86 1.79 -7.67
CA ASN A 41 7.19 1.79 -8.23
C ASN A 41 8.15 2.52 -7.27
N ALA A 42 8.99 1.75 -6.58
CA ALA A 42 9.95 2.25 -5.61
C ALA A 42 10.91 3.29 -6.22
N GLU A 43 11.43 3.04 -7.42
CA GLU A 43 12.44 3.89 -8.07
C GLU A 43 11.97 5.32 -8.37
N VAL A 44 10.65 5.52 -8.41
CA VAL A 44 10.01 6.83 -8.68
C VAL A 44 9.31 7.36 -7.44
N CYS A 45 9.10 6.53 -6.42
CA CYS A 45 8.36 6.90 -5.22
C CYS A 45 9.20 7.84 -4.35
N PRO A 46 8.75 9.09 -4.10
CA PRO A 46 9.52 10.03 -3.28
C PRO A 46 9.40 9.76 -1.78
N GLY A 47 8.63 8.74 -1.36
CA GLY A 47 8.42 8.43 0.06
C GLY A 47 7.55 9.43 0.82
N CYS A 48 6.61 10.12 0.15
CA CYS A 48 5.82 11.20 0.76
C CYS A 48 4.79 10.77 1.83
N GLY A 49 4.49 9.47 1.98
CA GLY A 49 3.62 8.95 3.05
C GLY A 49 2.10 9.15 2.87
N LEU A 50 1.65 9.91 1.86
CA LEU A 50 0.22 10.19 1.63
C LEU A 50 -0.63 8.92 1.44
N CYS A 51 -0.09 7.88 0.80
CA CYS A 51 -0.79 6.61 0.59
C CYS A 51 -1.04 5.84 1.89
N GLU A 52 -0.10 5.88 2.82
CA GLU A 52 -0.21 5.28 4.16
C GLU A 52 -1.26 6.02 5.00
N GLN A 53 -1.19 7.36 5.03
CA GLN A 53 -2.12 8.19 5.80
C GLN A 53 -3.58 8.07 5.34
N ARG A 54 -3.82 7.87 4.04
CA ARG A 54 -5.16 7.77 3.47
C ARG A 54 -5.70 6.35 3.42
N CYS A 55 -4.92 5.34 3.81
CA CYS A 55 -5.35 3.96 3.80
C CYS A 55 -6.49 3.72 4.82
N PRO A 56 -7.66 3.21 4.40
CA PRO A 56 -8.80 3.00 5.29
C PRO A 56 -8.68 1.71 6.10
N VAL A 57 -7.70 0.85 5.78
CA VAL A 57 -7.40 -0.34 6.57
C VAL A 57 -6.67 0.12 7.83
N SER A 58 -7.22 -0.21 9.00
CA SER A 58 -6.67 0.20 10.30
C SER A 58 -6.38 -0.96 11.24
N ASP A 59 -6.84 -2.18 10.92
CA ASP A 59 -6.63 -3.38 11.71
C ASP A 59 -6.10 -4.51 10.80
N PRO A 60 -4.95 -5.12 11.12
CA PRO A 60 -4.01 -4.78 12.20
C PRO A 60 -3.24 -3.46 12.00
N ALA A 61 -3.07 -3.01 10.75
CA ALA A 61 -2.59 -1.67 10.39
C ALA A 61 -2.86 -1.38 8.89
N PRO A 62 -2.41 -0.23 8.34
CA PRO A 62 -2.51 0.05 6.91
C PRO A 62 -1.96 -1.07 6.02
N ALA A 63 -2.62 -1.29 4.89
CA ALA A 63 -2.17 -2.27 3.89
C ALA A 63 -0.91 -1.83 3.12
N ILE A 64 -0.51 -0.56 3.29
CA ILE A 64 0.66 0.05 2.66
C ILE A 64 1.38 0.93 3.69
N VAL A 65 2.70 0.77 3.81
CA VAL A 65 3.55 1.53 4.73
C VAL A 65 4.76 2.06 3.97
N VAL A 66 5.09 3.34 4.16
CA VAL A 66 6.29 3.94 3.57
C VAL A 66 7.46 3.79 4.54
N VAL A 67 8.51 3.12 4.08
CA VAL A 67 9.71 2.87 4.89
C VAL A 67 10.88 3.74 4.40
N PRO A 68 11.72 4.28 5.29
CA PRO A 68 12.90 5.05 4.89
C PRO A 68 13.87 4.20 4.05
N ALA A 69 14.58 4.87 3.12
CA ALA A 69 15.65 4.24 2.36
C ALA A 69 16.72 3.66 3.32
N GLY A 70 17.09 2.39 3.11
CA GLY A 70 18.07 1.69 3.95
C GLY A 70 17.52 1.07 5.24
N ALA A 71 16.25 1.30 5.60
CA ALA A 71 15.59 0.52 6.65
C ALA A 71 15.27 -0.88 6.14
N ASP A 72 15.36 -1.86 7.04
CA ASP A 72 14.81 -3.19 6.82
C ASP A 72 13.29 -3.11 6.96
N ALA A 73 12.57 -3.44 5.89
CA ALA A 73 11.13 -3.24 5.78
C ALA A 73 10.34 -4.09 6.78
N ASP A 74 10.82 -5.32 7.02
CA ASP A 74 10.22 -6.27 7.96
C ASP A 74 10.46 -5.82 9.41
N ASP A 75 11.63 -5.22 9.70
CA ASP A 75 11.94 -4.59 10.98
C ASP A 75 11.15 -3.28 11.23
N TYR A 76 10.97 -2.45 10.19
CA TYR A 76 10.34 -1.14 10.29
C TYR A 76 8.83 -1.24 10.54
N GLY A 77 8.15 -2.15 9.83
CA GLY A 77 6.73 -2.43 10.04
C GLY A 77 6.46 -2.94 11.45
N ALA A 78 7.31 -3.83 11.97
CA ALA A 78 7.14 -4.42 13.30
C ALA A 78 7.41 -3.45 14.48
N ARG A 79 8.08 -2.32 14.26
CA ARG A 79 8.56 -1.42 15.33
C ARG A 79 7.82 -0.08 15.44
N ARG A 80 6.97 0.30 14.49
CA ARG A 80 6.14 1.51 14.64
C ARG A 80 4.99 1.24 15.62
N ASN A 81 4.90 2.05 16.68
CA ASN A 81 3.81 2.07 17.67
C ASN A 81 3.55 0.75 18.46
N GLY A 82 4.52 -0.16 18.51
CA GLY A 82 4.43 -1.38 19.34
C GLY A 82 3.50 -2.47 18.81
N HIS A 83 3.17 -2.46 17.51
CA HIS A 83 2.31 -3.46 16.87
C HIS A 83 3.05 -4.21 15.75
N VAL A 84 3.12 -5.55 15.84
CA VAL A 84 3.77 -6.38 14.82
C VAL A 84 2.83 -6.55 13.62
N ILE A 85 3.08 -5.81 12.54
CA ILE A 85 2.37 -5.99 11.28
C ILE A 85 3.13 -6.94 10.35
N GLY A 86 2.74 -8.21 10.39
CA GLY A 86 3.17 -9.18 9.41
C GLY A 86 2.43 -8.98 8.08
N GLY A 87 3.12 -8.53 7.03
CA GLY A 87 2.60 -8.53 5.67
C GLY A 87 3.48 -7.75 4.67
N PRO A 88 3.54 -8.16 3.39
CA PRO A 88 4.49 -7.67 2.37
C PRO A 88 4.22 -6.24 1.83
N GLY A 89 3.59 -5.36 2.62
CA GLY A 89 3.09 -4.04 2.19
C GLY A 89 4.07 -2.87 2.31
N ALA A 90 5.37 -3.15 2.51
CA ALA A 90 6.37 -2.11 2.67
C ALA A 90 6.82 -1.53 1.34
N VAL A 91 6.69 -0.22 1.20
CA VAL A 91 7.09 0.54 0.03
C VAL A 91 8.36 1.31 0.37
N ARG A 92 9.45 0.97 -0.30
CA ARG A 92 10.73 1.68 -0.24
C ARG A 92 10.75 2.78 -1.31
N PRO A 93 11.25 3.98 -1.02
CA PRO A 93 11.69 4.91 -2.07
C PRO A 93 12.98 4.44 -2.73
#